data_AF-K9Y134-F1
#
_entry.id   AF-K9Y134-F1
#
_cell.length_a   1.000
_cell.length_b   1.000
_cell.length_c   1.000
_cell.angle_alpha   90.00
_cell.angle_beta   90.00
_cell.angle_gamma   90.00
#
_symmetry.space_group_name_H-M   'P 1'
#
loop_
_entity.id
_entity.type
_entity.pdbx_description
1 polymer ?
#
loop_
_entity_poly.entity_id
_entity_poly.type
_entity_poly.pdbx_seq_one_letter_code
_entity_poly.pdbx_strand_id
1 'polypeptide(L)' 'MDRGKIVAIITGAISILIAIAYLIVVQLLDFRGEMIPAPVSQLPSGETLFYLVNWLSKFIGG' A
#
# COMPACT_ATOMS: atom_id res chain seq x y z
N MET A 1 27.41 12.27 -40.10
CA MET A 1 26.47 11.38 -39.37
C MET A 1 25.07 11.76 -39.80
N ASP A 2 24.30 10.83 -40.36
CA ASP A 2 22.97 11.15 -40.88
C ASP A 2 22.07 11.71 -39.78
N ARG A 3 21.25 12.71 -40.13
CA ARG A 3 20.32 13.35 -39.19
C ARG A 3 19.44 12.32 -38.47
N GLY A 4 19.05 11.25 -39.18
CA GLY A 4 18.27 10.14 -38.62
C GLY A 4 18.99 9.38 -37.50
N LYS A 5 20.31 9.13 -37.62
CA LYS A 5 21.08 8.48 -36.56
C LYS A 5 21.19 9.34 -35.31
N ILE A 6 21.38 10.65 -35.48
CA ILE A 6 21.47 11.59 -34.35
C ILE A 6 20.13 11.63 -33.60
N VAL A 7 19.02 11.73 -34.31
CA VAL A 7 17.68 11.73 -33.71
C VAL A 7 17.41 10.41 -32.99
N ALA A 8 17.73 9.26 -33.60
CA ALA A 8 17.53 7.95 -32.97
C ALA A 8 18.30 7.81 -31.63
N ILE A 9 19.55 8.27 -31.59
CA ILE A 9 20.37 8.23 -30.38
C ILE A 9 19.80 9.16 -29.31
N ILE A 10 19.43 10.39 -29.67
CA ILE A 10 18.87 11.37 -28.72
C ILE A 10 17.56 10.86 -28.14
N THR A 11 16.64 10.36 -28.97
CA THR A 11 15.36 9.82 -28.49
C THR A 11 15.57 8.60 -27.58
N GLY A 12 16.51 7.71 -27.92
CA GLY A 12 16.87 6.58 -27.07
C GLY A 12 17.45 7.03 -25.73
N ALA A 13 18.34 8.02 -25.73
CA ALA A 13 18.92 8.58 -24.52
C ALA A 13 17.85 9.22 -23.62
N ILE A 14 16.92 10.00 -24.20
CA ILE A 14 15.80 10.61 -23.47
C ILE A 14 14.91 9.53 -22.85
N SER A 15 14.60 8.46 -23.58
CA SER A 15 13.80 7.35 -23.07
C SER A 15 14.45 6.68 -21.85
N ILE A 16 15.76 6.43 -21.89
CA ILE A 16 16.50 5.87 -20.76
C ILE A 16 16.48 6.83 -19.57
N LEU A 17 16.68 8.13 -19.80
CA LEU A 17 16.70 9.14 -18.75
C LEU A 17 15.35 9.21 -18.02
N ILE A 18 14.24 9.19 -18.77
CA ILE A 18 12.87 9.16 -18.22
C ILE A 18 12.64 7.85 -17.46
N ALA A 19 13.08 6.70 -17.97
CA ALA A 19 12.93 5.42 -17.28
C ALA A 19 13.66 5.41 -15.93
N ILE A 20 14.89 5.94 -15.88
CA ILE A 20 15.64 6.08 -14.62
C ILE A 20 14.92 7.03 -13.65
N ALA A 21 14.44 8.18 -14.13
CA ALA A 21 13.69 9.12 -13.31
C ALA A 21 12.43 8.48 -12.71
N TYR A 22 11.68 7.69 -13.50
CA TYR A 22 10.53 6.92 -13.02
C TYR A 22 10.91 5.96 -11.89
N LEU A 23 12.00 5.19 -12.06
CA LEU A 23 12.46 4.25 -11.02
C LEU A 23 12.86 4.98 -9.73
N ILE A 24 13.51 6.14 -9.83
CA ILE A 24 13.85 6.96 -8.65
C ILE A 24 12.58 7.43 -7.92
N VAL A 25 11.56 7.86 -8.66
CA VAL A 25 10.28 8.27 -8.07
C VAL A 25 9.60 7.09 -7.37
N VAL A 26 9.50 5.94 -8.03
CA VAL A 26 8.92 4.72 -7.42
C VAL A 26 9.67 4.35 -6.16
N GLN A 27 11.00 4.38 -6.19
CA GLN A 27 11.83 4.07 -5.03
C GLN A 27 11.57 5.04 -3.86
N LEU A 28 11.44 6.34 -4.14
CA LEU A 28 11.06 7.37 -3.15
C LEU A 28 9.67 7.13 -2.57
N LEU A 29 8.71 6.69 -3.38
CA LEU A 29 7.36 6.39 -2.95
C LEU A 29 7.29 5.07 -2.17
N ASP A 30 8.13 4.09 -2.46
CA ASP A 30 8.23 2.83 -1.71
C ASP A 30 8.98 2.99 -0.39
N PHE A 31 9.80 4.04 -0.22
CA PHE A 31 10.40 4.40 1.07
C PHE A 31 9.39 4.87 2.14
N ARG A 32 8.07 4.64 1.96
CA ARG A 32 6.97 4.95 2.91
C ARG A 32 7.05 4.23 4.27
N GLY A 33 8.13 3.51 4.55
CA GLY A 33 8.34 2.80 5.81
C GLY A 33 7.86 1.37 5.75
N GLU A 34 8.29 0.56 6.72
CA GLU A 34 7.88 -0.84 6.81
C GLU A 34 6.36 -0.95 6.81
N MET A 35 5.84 -1.88 6.00
CA MET A 35 4.44 -2.27 6.06
C MET A 35 4.19 -2.85 7.45
N ILE A 36 3.72 -2.01 8.36
CA ILE A 36 3.32 -2.47 9.69
C ILE A 36 2.15 -3.41 9.45
N PRO A 37 2.21 -4.67 9.93
CA PRO A 37 1.10 -5.60 9.77
C PRO A 37 -0.17 -4.96 10.33
N ALA A 38 -1.30 -5.17 9.65
CA ALA A 38 -2.58 -4.64 10.07
C ALA A 38 -2.79 -4.94 11.58
N PRO A 39 -3.21 -3.95 12.39
CA PRO A 39 -3.38 -4.15 13.83
C PRO A 39 -4.26 -5.37 14.11
N VAL A 40 -3.71 -6.37 14.77
CA VAL A 40 -4.45 -7.59 15.19
C VAL A 40 -5.39 -7.33 16.38
N SER A 41 -5.55 -6.07 16.81
CA SER A 41 -6.26 -5.69 18.04
C SER A 41 -7.73 -5.31 17.85
N GLN A 42 -8.37 -5.66 16.73
CA GLN A 42 -9.80 -5.37 16.51
C GLN A 42 -10.63 -6.63 16.27
N LEU A 43 -10.23 -7.76 16.86
CA LEU A 43 -11.24 -8.75 17.23
C LEU A 43 -12.14 -8.09 18.30
N PRO A 44 -13.48 -8.23 18.23
CA PRO A 44 -14.36 -7.71 19.26
C PRO A 44 -13.80 -8.16 20.61
N SER A 45 -13.46 -7.20 21.47
CA SER A 45 -13.01 -7.54 22.82
C SER A 45 -14.04 -8.49 23.41
N GLY A 46 -13.59 -9.54 24.09
CA GLY A 46 -14.49 -10.54 24.71
C GLY A 46 -15.57 -9.90 25.60
N GLU A 47 -15.37 -8.64 26.01
CA GLU A 47 -16.36 -7.77 26.64
C GLU A 47 -17.65 -7.61 25.83
N THR A 48 -17.59 -7.39 24.52
CA THR A 48 -18.82 -7.20 23.70
C THR A 48 -19.62 -8.51 23.65
N LEU A 49 -18.94 -9.65 23.53
CA LEU A 49 -19.59 -10.96 23.61
C LEU A 49 -20.15 -11.23 25.00
N PHE A 50 -19.43 -10.85 26.06
CA PHE A 50 -19.90 -10.97 27.44
C PHE A 50 -21.16 -10.12 27.71
N TYR A 51 -21.20 -8.87 27.25
CA TYR A 51 -22.36 -7.99 27.38
C TYR A 51 -23.58 -8.54 26.62
N LEU A 52 -23.38 -9.06 25.40
CA LEU A 52 -24.46 -9.65 24.60
C LEU A 52 -25.01 -10.94 25.22
N VAL A 53 -24.13 -11.82 25.71
CA VAL A 53 -24.53 -13.07 26.40
C VAL A 53 -25.27 -12.76 27.70
N ASN A 54 -24.78 -11.81 28.49
CA ASN A 54 -25.42 -11.40 29.74
C ASN A 54 -26.80 -10.76 29.47
N TRP A 55 -26.90 -9.90 28.45
CA TRP A 55 -28.17 -9.30 28.04
C TRP A 55 -29.18 -10.36 27.56
N LEU A 56 -28.75 -11.30 26.71
CA LEU A 56 -29.59 -12.42 26.25
C LEU A 56 -30.08 -13.29 27.41
N SER A 57 -29.22 -13.59 28.37
CA SER A 57 -29.60 -14.40 29.55
C SER A 57 -30.70 -13.75 30.37
N LYS A 58 -30.69 -12.41 30.50
CA LYS A 58 -31.73 -11.64 31.18
C LYS A 58 -33.03 -11.55 30.38
N PHE A 59 -32.95 -11.62 29.06
CA PHE A 59 -34.12 -11.56 28.19
C PHE A 59 -34.86 -12.91 28.11
N ILE A 60 -34.13 -14.02 28.23
CA ILE A 60 -34.68 -15.38 28.11
C ILE A 60 -35.04 -15.98 29.49
N GLY A 61 -34.36 -15.57 30.56
CA GLY A 61 -34.53 -16.12 31.91
C GLY A 61 -35.59 -15.43 32.78
N GLY A 62 -36.54 -14.70 32.18
CA GLY A 62 -37.67 -14.04 32.85
C GLY A 62 -39.00 -14.71 32.55
#